data_AF-A0A0H3AXD3-F1
#
_entry.id   AF-A0A0H3AXD3-F1
#
_cell.length_a   1.000
_cell.length_b   1.000
_cell.length_c   1.000
_cell.angle_alpha   90.00
_cell.angle_beta   90.00
_cell.angle_gamma   90.00
#
_symmetry.space_group_name_H-M   'P 1'
#
loop_
_entity.id
_entity.type
_entity.pdbx_description
1 polymer ?
#
loop_
_entity_poly.entity_id
_entity_poly.type
_entity_poly.pdbx_seq_one_letter_code
_entity_poly.pdbx_strand_id
1 'polypeptide(L)'
;MIGIDTNILTRTFLEDDEIQGKAAQNFLKHNITNKIFIASYALLKFVWVLKVNKFTRQEIYEAVINLIDNSSFIIGHQDIYQLLRNILKVKQTLPII
;
A
#
# COMPACT_ATOMS: atom_id res chain seq x y z
N MET A 1 -14.97 1.24 -9.57
CA MET A 1 -14.11 1.41 -8.38
C MET A 1 -14.55 0.40 -7.34
N ILE A 2 -13.61 -0.43 -6.87
CA ILE A 2 -13.87 -1.48 -5.89
C ILE A 2 -13.07 -1.15 -4.63
N GLY A 3 -13.73 -1.02 -3.50
CA GLY A 3 -13.05 -0.85 -2.21
C GLY A 3 -12.50 -2.19 -1.71
N ILE A 4 -11.24 -2.22 -1.29
CA ILE A 4 -10.65 -3.39 -0.64
C ILE A 4 -10.27 -3.08 0.80
N ASP A 5 -10.32 -4.10 1.63
CA ASP A 5 -9.91 -4.02 3.03
C ASP A 5 -8.42 -4.35 3.21
N THR A 6 -7.96 -4.29 4.46
CA THR A 6 -6.61 -4.71 4.82
C THR A 6 -6.38 -6.20 4.54
N ASN A 7 -7.40 -7.05 4.66
CA ASN A 7 -7.23 -8.49 4.52
C ASN A 7 -6.84 -8.87 3.08
N ILE A 8 -7.46 -8.26 2.06
CA ILE A 8 -7.05 -8.48 0.67
C ILE A 8 -5.58 -8.08 0.46
N LEU A 9 -5.13 -6.97 1.07
CA LEU A 9 -3.73 -6.54 1.01
C LEU A 9 -2.80 -7.53 1.71
N THR A 10 -3.13 -7.97 2.92
CA THR A 10 -2.28 -8.87 3.71
C THR A 10 -2.23 -10.25 3.09
N ARG A 11 -3.35 -10.81 2.63
CA ARG A 11 -3.39 -12.11 1.93
C ARG A 11 -2.57 -12.08 0.66
N THR A 12 -2.66 -10.99 -0.10
CA THR A 12 -1.87 -10.83 -1.33
C THR A 12 -0.38 -10.73 -1.04
N PHE A 13 0.01 -9.94 -0.04
CA PHE A 13 1.42 -9.60 0.19
C PHE A 13 2.18 -10.63 1.03
N LEU A 14 1.54 -11.18 2.06
CA LEU A 14 2.18 -12.11 3.00
C LEU A 14 2.09 -13.56 2.53
N GLU A 15 1.13 -13.88 1.65
CA GLU A 15 0.82 -15.26 1.26
C GLU A 15 0.68 -16.20 2.47
N ASP A 16 0.11 -15.67 3.55
CA ASP A 16 0.01 -16.32 4.86
C ASP A 16 -0.92 -17.54 4.87
N ASP A 17 -1.77 -17.65 3.86
CA ASP A 17 -2.63 -18.80 3.56
C ASP A 17 -2.61 -19.03 2.04
N GLU A 18 -2.28 -20.24 1.61
CA GLU A 18 -2.08 -20.55 0.20
C GLU A 18 -3.35 -20.34 -0.64
N ILE A 19 -4.52 -20.71 -0.09
CA ILE A 19 -5.80 -20.65 -0.82
C ILE A 19 -6.26 -19.20 -0.86
N GLN A 20 -6.29 -18.52 0.29
CA GLN A 20 -6.75 -17.14 0.40
C GLN A 20 -5.79 -16.17 -0.28
N GLY A 21 -4.48 -16.41 -0.21
CA GLY A 21 -3.46 -15.63 -0.91
C GLY A 21 -3.64 -15.69 -2.41
N LYS A 22 -3.76 -16.90 -2.99
CA LYS A 22 -4.06 -17.08 -4.42
C LYS A 22 -5.39 -16.43 -4.81
N ALA A 23 -6.42 -16.57 -3.98
CA ALA A 23 -7.72 -15.94 -4.24
C ALA A 23 -7.63 -14.41 -4.26
N ALA A 24 -6.94 -13.79 -3.29
CA ALA A 24 -6.74 -12.35 -3.23
C ALA A 24 -5.91 -11.81 -4.40
N GLN A 25 -4.82 -12.51 -4.76
CA GLN A 25 -4.01 -12.16 -5.93
C GLN A 25 -4.83 -12.24 -7.22
N ASN A 26 -5.59 -13.32 -7.40
CA ASN A 26 -6.46 -13.48 -8.56
C ASN A 26 -7.53 -12.39 -8.60
N PHE A 27 -8.14 -12.08 -7.46
CA PHE A 27 -9.11 -11.00 -7.36
C PHE A 27 -8.52 -9.66 -7.83
N LEU A 28 -7.32 -9.30 -7.36
CA LEU A 28 -6.66 -8.05 -7.76
C LEU A 28 -6.28 -8.06 -9.26
N LYS A 29 -5.76 -9.18 -9.78
CA LYS A 29 -5.41 -9.31 -11.20
C LYS A 29 -6.63 -9.12 -12.12
N HIS A 30 -7.78 -9.72 -11.78
CA HIS A 30 -8.99 -9.62 -12.60
C HIS A 30 -9.70 -8.26 -12.49
N ASN A 31 -9.42 -7.50 -11.42
CA ASN A 31 -10.09 -6.23 -11.15
C ASN A 31 -9.19 -5.00 -11.30
N ILE A 32 -7.98 -5.17 -11.84
CA ILE A 32 -7.00 -4.09 -11.96
C ILE A 32 -7.52 -2.92 -12.83
N THR A 33 -8.34 -3.23 -13.84
CA THR A 33 -8.99 -2.24 -14.72
C THR A 33 -10.09 -1.44 -14.02
N ASN A 34 -10.68 -1.96 -12.94
CA ASN A 34 -11.83 -1.36 -12.25
C ASN A 34 -11.45 -0.23 -11.27
N LYS A 35 -10.15 0.08 -11.16
CA LYS A 35 -9.52 0.94 -10.14
C LYS A 35 -9.85 0.47 -8.72
N ILE A 36 -8.84 0.04 -7.99
CA ILE A 36 -8.96 -0.49 -6.64
C ILE A 36 -8.80 0.63 -5.63
N PHE A 37 -9.80 0.86 -4.79
CA PHE A 37 -9.75 1.85 -3.73
C PHE A 37 -9.28 1.24 -2.41
N ILE A 38 -8.31 1.89 -1.77
CA ILE A 38 -7.79 1.51 -0.45
C ILE A 38 -8.00 2.69 0.49
N ALA A 39 -8.82 2.52 1.53
CA ALA A 39 -8.98 3.54 2.55
C ALA A 39 -7.64 3.78 3.29
N SER A 40 -7.31 5.02 3.65
CA SER A 40 -6.05 5.36 4.34
C SER A 40 -5.90 4.56 5.63
N TYR A 41 -7.00 4.31 6.35
CA TYR A 41 -7.01 3.47 7.54
C TYR A 41 -6.67 1.99 7.24
N ALA A 42 -7.13 1.45 6.11
CA ALA A 42 -6.79 0.09 5.69
C ALA A 42 -5.30 -0.03 5.34
N LEU A 43 -4.72 1.02 4.74
CA LEU A 43 -3.27 1.12 4.48
C LEU A 43 -2.46 1.23 5.79
N LEU A 44 -2.91 2.02 6.77
CA LEU A 44 -2.26 2.11 8.08
C LEU A 44 -2.27 0.77 8.82
N LYS A 45 -3.40 0.05 8.78
CA LYS A 45 -3.49 -1.31 9.31
C LYS A 45 -2.54 -2.26 8.58
N PHE A 46 -2.43 -2.17 7.26
CA PHE A 46 -1.49 -2.98 6.48
C PHE A 46 -0.04 -2.73 6.94
N VAL A 47 0.37 -1.48 7.09
CA VAL A 47 1.68 -1.10 7.64
C VAL A 47 1.89 -1.68 9.04
N TRP A 48 0.88 -1.59 9.91
CA TRP A 48 0.95 -2.20 11.24
C TRP A 48 1.12 -3.71 11.17
N VAL A 49 0.40 -4.41 10.28
CA VAL A 49 0.53 -5.86 10.07
C VAL A 49 1.95 -6.23 9.62
N LEU A 50 2.53 -5.51 8.65
CA LEU A 50 3.91 -5.75 8.23
C LEU A 50 4.89 -5.56 9.40
N LYS A 51 4.68 -4.51 10.21
CA LYS A 51 5.52 -4.23 11.38
C LYS A 51 5.46 -5.36 12.42
N VAL A 52 4.28 -5.91 12.74
CA VAL A 52 4.18 -7.02 13.70
C VAL A 52 4.76 -8.32 13.16
N ASN A 53 4.75 -8.49 11.83
CA ASN A 53 5.42 -9.59 11.13
C ASN A 53 6.92 -9.34 10.91
N LYS A 54 7.50 -8.35 11.61
CA LYS A 54 8.95 -8.07 11.67
C LYS A 54 9.59 -7.66 10.34
N PHE A 55 8.81 -7.19 9.37
CA PHE A 55 9.35 -6.54 8.18
C PHE A 55 10.16 -5.30 8.59
N THR A 56 11.27 -5.09 7.89
CA THR A 56 12.13 -3.92 8.07
C THR A 56 11.42 -2.65 7.64
N ARG A 57 11.90 -1.50 8.12
CA ARG A 57 11.37 -0.19 7.70
C ARG A 57 11.46 0.00 6.17
N GLN A 58 12.51 -0.55 5.54
CA GLN A 58 12.73 -0.46 4.11
C GLN A 58 11.71 -1.28 3.33
N GLU A 59 11.48 -2.54 3.72
CA GLU A 59 10.48 -3.40 3.07
C GLU A 59 9.06 -2.83 3.20
N ILE A 60 8.73 -2.28 4.38
CA ILE A 60 7.44 -1.60 4.60
C ILE A 60 7.31 -0.37 3.69
N TYR A 61 8.37 0.43 3.58
CA TYR A 61 8.39 1.60 2.71
C TYR A 61 8.17 1.20 1.25
N GLU A 62 8.88 0.18 0.77
CA GLU A 62 8.77 -0.34 -0.59
C GLU A 62 7.36 -0.88 -0.88
N ALA A 63 6.76 -1.63 0.05
CA ALA A 63 5.40 -2.12 -0.08
C ALA A 63 4.38 -0.98 -0.21
N VAL A 64 4.51 0.06 0.62
CA VAL A 64 3.60 1.21 0.63
C VAL A 64 3.78 2.07 -0.63
N ILE A 65 5.02 2.36 -1.04
CA ILE A 65 5.25 3.20 -2.22
C ILE A 65 4.79 2.49 -3.50
N ASN A 66 4.96 1.17 -3.60
CA ASN A 66 4.46 0.39 -4.73
C ASN A 66 2.93 0.43 -4.85
N LEU A 67 2.20 0.50 -3.73
CA LEU A 67 0.75 0.70 -3.73
C LEU A 67 0.36 2.13 -4.13
N ILE A 68 1.06 3.14 -3.62
CA ILE A 68 0.76 4.55 -3.88
C ILE A 68 1.08 4.96 -5.32
N ASP A 69 2.21 4.49 -5.86
CA ASP A 69 2.69 4.88 -7.20
C ASP A 69 2.04 4.07 -8.33
N ASN A 70 1.30 3.00 -8.01
CA ASN A 70 0.59 2.21 -9.00
C ASN A 70 -0.79 2.83 -9.30
N SER A 71 -0.96 3.28 -10.55
CA SER A 71 -2.17 3.96 -11.05
C SER A 71 -3.46 3.14 -10.97
N SER A 72 -3.35 1.83 -10.76
CA SER A 72 -4.50 0.92 -10.59
C SER A 72 -5.10 1.04 -9.19
N PHE A 73 -4.35 1.58 -8.22
CA PHE A 73 -4.82 1.83 -6.86
C PHE A 73 -5.13 3.31 -6.65
N ILE A 74 -6.22 3.56 -5.93
CA ILE A 74 -6.61 4.88 -5.44
C ILE A 74 -6.54 4.82 -3.92
N ILE A 75 -5.66 5.61 -3.31
CA ILE A 75 -5.53 5.66 -1.86
C ILE A 75 -6.41 6.78 -1.32
N GLY A 76 -7.18 6.51 -0.26
CA GLY A 76 -7.96 7.55 0.42
C GLY A 76 -7.05 8.68 0.91
N HIS A 77 -7.55 9.92 0.91
CA HIS A 77 -6.78 11.12 1.26
C HIS A 77 -5.46 11.25 0.46
N GLN A 78 -5.50 10.96 -0.85
CA GLN A 78 -4.34 10.99 -1.75
C GLN A 78 -3.63 12.35 -1.77
N ASP A 79 -4.39 13.43 -1.57
CA ASP A 79 -3.91 14.80 -1.40
C ASP A 79 -2.91 14.93 -0.24
N ILE A 80 -3.17 14.30 0.91
CA ILE A 80 -2.26 14.29 2.06
C ILE A 80 -0.97 13.54 1.72
N TYR A 81 -1.06 12.39 1.04
CA TYR A 81 0.13 11.63 0.64
C TYR A 81 0.99 12.38 -0.38
N GLN A 82 0.37 13.03 -1.36
CA GLN A 82 1.09 13.81 -2.35
C GLN A 82 1.77 15.02 -1.71
N LEU A 83 1.10 15.68 -0.75
CA LEU A 83 1.69 16.77 0.04
C LEU A 83 2.89 16.28 0.86
N LEU A 84 2.75 15.16 1.59
CA LEU A 84 3.84 14.56 2.36
C LEU A 84 5.02 14.19 1.46
N ARG A 85 4.77 13.58 0.30
CA ARG A 85 5.82 13.26 -0.67
C ARG A 85 6.58 14.51 -1.13
N ASN A 86 5.86 15.59 -1.42
CA ASN A 86 6.46 16.85 -1.84
C ASN A 86 7.31 17.47 -0.72
N ILE A 87 6.82 17.49 0.52
CA ILE A 87 7.56 17.99 1.69
C ILE A 87 8.83 17.16 1.94
N LEU A 88 8.74 15.83 1.85
CA LEU A 88 9.88 14.94 2.08
C LEU A 88 10.95 15.06 0.98
N LYS A 89 10.54 15.22 -0.28
CA LYS A 89 11.47 15.50 -1.40
C LYS A 89 12.21 16.84 -1.21
N VAL A 90 11.51 17.87 -0.72
CA VAL A 90 12.13 19.16 -0.40
C VAL A 90 13.16 19.04 0.73
N LYS A 91 12.91 18.18 1.74
CA LYS A 91 13.88 17.95 2.82
C LYS A 91 15.13 17.18 2.40
N GLN A 92 15.06 16.32 1.38
CA GLN A 92 16.24 15.60 0.87
C GLN A 92 17.12 16.43 -0.07
N THR A 93 16.61 17.55 -0.59
CA THR A 93 17.33 18.42 -1.53
C THR A 93 18.04 19.60 -0.87
N LEU A 94 17.82 19.82 0.43
CA LEU A 94 18.60 20.78 1.20
C LEU A 94 19.90 20.13 1.67
N PRO A 95 21.08 20.66 1.29
CA PRO A 95 22.33 20.18 1.87
C PRO A 95 22.26 20.42 3.38
N ILE A 96 22.68 19.41 4.14
CA ILE A 96 22.93 19.56 5.58
C ILE A 96 24.06 20.59 5.66
N ILE A 97 23.73 21.81 6.04
CA ILE A 97 24.69 22.86 6.43
C ILE A 97 25.18 22.55 7.83
#